data_AF-A0A7G2JXH3-F1
#
_entry.id   AF-A0A7G2JXH3-F1
#
_cell.length_a   1.000
_cell.length_b   1.000
_cell.length_c   1.000
_cell.angle_alpha   90.00
_cell.angle_beta   90.00
_cell.angle_gamma   90.00
#
_symmetry.space_group_name_H-M   'P 1'
#
loop_
_entity.id
_entity.type
_entity.pdbx_description
1 polymer ?
#
loop_
_entity_poly.entity_id
_entity_poly.type
_entity_poly.pdbx_seq_one_letter_code
_entity_poly.pdbx_strand_id
1 'polypeptide(L)'
;DVSDNTKWDLIPLDGVTEAQIKAYFDRTLGCKYDWWGAVGIVLWIKQKRSKFFCSEWCFNAICGGENGWRFSPNQLAVIFQK
;
A
#
# COMPACT_ATOMS: atom_id res chain seq x y z
N ASP A 1 -7.16 -10.36 -14.56
CA ASP A 1 -7.10 -9.44 -15.70
C ASP A 1 -7.63 -8.10 -15.23
N VAL A 2 -6.77 -7.08 -15.17
CA VAL A 2 -7.13 -5.70 -14.75
C VAL A 2 -7.47 -4.81 -15.95
N SER A 3 -7.53 -5.37 -17.16
CA SER A 3 -7.88 -4.63 -18.38
C SER A 3 -9.36 -4.23 -18.45
N ASP A 4 -10.22 -4.80 -17.59
CA ASP A 4 -11.62 -4.41 -17.47
C ASP A 4 -11.76 -3.09 -16.69
N ASN A 5 -11.60 -1.98 -17.42
CA ASN A 5 -11.69 -0.60 -16.92
C ASN A 5 -13.12 -0.21 -16.45
N THR A 6 -14.09 -1.12 -16.52
CA THR A 6 -15.44 -0.89 -15.97
C THR A 6 -15.53 -1.23 -14.48
N LYS A 7 -14.58 -2.00 -13.95
CA LYS A 7 -14.57 -2.46 -12.54
C LYS A 7 -13.53 -1.78 -11.67
N TRP A 8 -12.55 -1.10 -12.27
CA TRP A 8 -11.39 -0.59 -11.57
C TRP A 8 -11.12 0.86 -11.96
N ASP A 9 -10.95 1.71 -10.96
CA ASP A 9 -10.39 3.03 -11.14
C ASP A 9 -8.87 2.92 -11.29
N LEU A 10 -8.35 3.23 -12.48
CA LEU A 10 -6.92 3.20 -12.76
C LEU A 10 -6.29 4.56 -12.45
N ILE A 11 -5.42 4.60 -11.44
CA ILE A 11 -4.73 5.82 -11.01
C ILE A 11 -3.30 5.81 -11.57
N PRO A 12 -2.90 6.79 -12.40
CA PRO A 12 -1.53 6.89 -12.89
C PRO A 12 -0.57 7.27 -11.74
N LEU A 13 0.56 6.57 -11.66
CA LEU A 13 1.58 6.82 -10.64
C LEU A 13 2.80 7.51 -11.26
N ASP A 14 2.88 8.84 -11.13
CA ASP A 14 4.00 9.62 -11.65
C ASP A 14 5.29 9.35 -10.87
N GLY A 15 6.41 9.17 -11.58
CA GLY A 15 7.72 8.96 -10.95
C GLY A 15 7.88 7.59 -10.28
N VAL A 16 6.91 6.68 -10.47
CA VAL A 16 6.98 5.34 -9.90
C VAL A 16 7.42 4.33 -10.97
N THR A 17 8.65 3.83 -10.86
CA THR A 17 9.16 2.76 -11.73
C THR A 17 8.70 1.37 -11.31
N GLU A 18 8.47 0.48 -12.27
CA GLU A 18 8.13 -0.93 -12.01
C GLU A 18 9.23 -1.65 -11.21
N ALA A 19 10.51 -1.33 -11.49
CA ALA A 19 11.66 -1.92 -10.82
C ALA A 19 11.64 -1.66 -9.30
N GLN A 20 11.20 -0.48 -8.86
CA GLN A 20 11.12 -0.20 -7.42
C GLN A 20 10.04 -1.03 -6.73
N ILE A 21 8.90 -1.26 -7.41
CA ILE A 21 7.80 -2.05 -6.88
C ILE A 21 8.22 -3.51 -6.76
N LYS A 22 8.87 -4.05 -7.79
CA LYS A 22 9.45 -5.40 -7.76
C LYS A 22 10.47 -5.54 -6.63
N ALA A 23 11.40 -4.60 -6.49
CA ALA A 23 12.39 -4.62 -5.42
C ALA A 23 11.77 -4.54 -4.01
N TYR A 24 10.66 -3.82 -3.83
CA TYR A 24 9.94 -3.81 -2.55
C TYR A 24 9.17 -5.12 -2.31
N PHE A 25 8.56 -5.68 -3.36
CA PHE A 25 7.90 -6.98 -3.34
C PHE A 25 8.86 -8.10 -2.95
N ASP A 26 10.02 -8.21 -3.59
CA ASP A 26 11.00 -9.26 -3.28
C ASP A 26 11.48 -9.20 -1.83
N ARG A 27 11.59 -7.99 -1.25
CA ARG A 27 11.96 -7.79 0.16
C ARG A 27 10.87 -8.16 1.16
N THR A 28 9.61 -8.12 0.74
CA THR A 28 8.43 -8.32 1.60
C THR A 28 7.68 -9.61 1.28
N LEU A 29 8.16 -10.37 0.30
CA LEU A 29 7.63 -11.66 -0.08
C LEU A 29 7.66 -12.62 1.13
N GLY A 30 6.51 -13.18 1.47
CA GLY A 30 6.35 -14.06 2.64
C GLY A 30 6.00 -13.34 3.94
N CYS A 31 5.94 -12.00 3.96
CA CYS A 31 5.35 -11.28 5.10
C CYS A 31 3.86 -11.62 5.25
N LYS A 32 3.39 -11.69 6.50
CA LYS A 32 2.01 -12.07 6.79
C LYS A 32 1.07 -10.89 6.59
N TYR A 33 -0.19 -11.17 6.25
CA TYR A 33 -1.21 -10.13 6.21
C TYR A 33 -1.54 -9.63 7.62
N ASP A 34 -1.72 -8.32 7.77
CA ASP A 34 -2.14 -7.72 9.03
C ASP A 34 -3.67 -7.60 9.12
N TRP A 35 -4.31 -8.62 9.69
CA TRP A 35 -5.76 -8.63 9.95
C TRP A 35 -6.20 -7.56 10.96
N TRP A 36 -5.30 -7.07 11.81
CA TRP A 36 -5.59 -5.98 12.76
C TRP A 36 -5.25 -4.60 12.20
N GLY A 37 -4.69 -4.52 10.98
CA GLY A 37 -4.24 -3.28 10.36
C GLY A 37 -5.37 -2.24 10.23
N ALA A 38 -6.60 -2.67 9.93
CA ALA A 38 -7.76 -1.78 9.87
C ALA A 38 -8.08 -1.13 11.24
N VAL A 39 -7.90 -1.88 12.33
CA VAL A 39 -8.06 -1.36 13.70
C VAL A 39 -6.90 -0.44 14.06
N GLY A 40 -5.68 -0.79 13.63
CA GLY A 40 -4.47 0.01 13.84
C GLY A 40 -4.52 1.40 13.19
N ILE A 41 -5.13 1.52 12.00
CA ILE A 41 -5.34 2.81 11.33
C ILE A 41 -6.27 3.70 12.16
N VAL A 42 -7.36 3.14 12.71
CA VAL A 42 -8.33 3.90 13.52
C VAL A 42 -7.73 4.30 14.88
N LEU A 43 -6.94 3.41 15.49
CA LEU A 43 -6.32 3.63 16.80
C LEU A 43 -4.94 4.32 16.74
N TRP A 44 -4.42 4.64 15.55
CA TRP A 44 -3.11 5.28 15.35
C TRP A 44 -1.91 4.51 15.95
N ILE A 45 -1.98 3.17 15.98
CA ILE A 45 -0.93 2.32 16.56
C ILE A 45 -0.05 1.76 15.45
N LYS A 46 1.27 2.03 15.51
CA LYS A 46 2.26 1.43 14.59
C LYS A 46 2.32 -0.09 14.81
N GLN A 47 1.85 -0.85 13.84
CA GLN A 47 1.84 -2.32 13.87
C GLN A 47 3.24 -2.91 13.63
N LYS A 48 3.41 -4.19 13.97
CA LYS A 48 4.71 -4.90 13.82
C LYS A 48 5.13 -4.97 12.35
N ARG A 49 6.39 -4.60 12.07
CA ARG A 49 7.04 -4.62 10.74
C ARG A 49 7.05 -5.97 9.99
N SER A 50 6.60 -7.06 10.60
CA SER A 50 6.54 -8.41 9.98
C SER A 50 5.17 -8.74 9.41
N LYS A 51 4.21 -7.81 9.50
CA LYS A 51 2.91 -7.90 8.87
C LYS A 51 2.58 -6.59 8.18
N PHE A 52 1.86 -6.66 7.07
CA PHE A 52 1.44 -5.48 6.34
C PHE A 52 -0.06 -5.51 6.10
N PHE A 53 -0.69 -4.36 6.29
CA PHE A 53 -2.02 -4.10 5.76
C PHE A 53 -1.93 -3.65 4.30
N CYS A 54 -3.00 -3.83 3.52
CA CYS A 54 -2.98 -3.58 2.07
C CYS A 54 -2.55 -2.16 1.71
N SER A 55 -3.12 -1.14 2.34
CA SER A 55 -2.78 0.26 2.06
C SER A 55 -1.39 0.66 2.57
N GLU A 56 -0.95 0.07 3.68
CA GLU A 56 0.39 0.30 4.22
C GLU A 56 1.46 -0.21 3.25
N TRP A 57 1.30 -1.44 2.76
CA TRP A 57 2.23 -2.03 1.80
C TRP A 57 2.30 -1.20 0.52
N CYS A 58 1.14 -0.84 -0.04
CA CYS A 58 1.09 -0.02 -1.26
C CYS A 58 1.77 1.34 -1.06
N PHE A 59 1.50 2.04 0.06
CA PHE A 59 2.15 3.32 0.33
C PHE A 59 3.68 3.18 0.43
N ASN A 60 4.16 2.19 1.20
CA ASN A 60 5.60 1.98 1.36
C ASN A 60 6.28 1.55 0.06
N ALA A 61 5.59 0.79 -0.79
CA ALA A 61 6.08 0.41 -2.11
C ALA A 61 6.18 1.62 -3.06
N ILE A 62 5.21 2.53 -3.00
CA ILE A 62 5.12 3.69 -3.90
C ILE A 62 6.01 4.85 -3.45
N CYS A 63 5.92 5.25 -2.19
CA CYS A 63 6.62 6.43 -1.65
C CYS A 63 7.97 6.10 -1.01
N GLY A 64 8.25 4.83 -0.76
CA GLY A 64 9.36 4.41 0.09
C GLY A 64 9.10 4.70 1.58
N GLY A 65 9.88 4.02 2.44
CA GLY A 65 9.83 4.19 3.88
C GLY A 65 8.83 3.28 4.60
N GLU A 66 8.41 3.69 5.80
CA GLU A 66 7.58 2.90 6.71
C GLU A 66 6.42 3.69 7.33
N ASN A 67 5.99 4.76 6.67
CA ASN A 67 4.94 5.64 7.19
C ASN A 67 3.54 5.27 6.68
N GLY A 68 3.43 4.19 5.89
CA GLY A 68 2.19 3.72 5.29
C GLY A 68 1.08 3.33 6.29
N TRP A 69 1.44 2.95 7.52
CA TRP A 69 0.49 2.54 8.57
C TRP A 69 -0.55 3.61 8.94
N ARG A 70 -0.34 4.87 8.51
CA ARG A 70 -1.21 6.02 8.79
C ARG A 70 -2.34 6.18 7.76
N PHE A 71 -2.29 5.45 6.65
CA PHE A 71 -3.17 5.67 5.51
C PHE A 71 -4.07 4.46 5.27
N SER A 72 -5.38 4.71 5.24
CA SER A 72 -6.39 3.76 4.77
C SER A 72 -6.40 3.67 3.23
N PRO A 73 -7.03 2.63 2.65
CA PRO A 73 -7.12 2.48 1.20
C PRO A 73 -7.78 3.70 0.52
N ASN A 74 -8.83 4.26 1.13
CA ASN A 74 -9.53 5.43 0.58
C ASN A 74 -8.65 6.68 0.63
N GLN A 75 -7.89 6.88 1.72
CA GLN A 75 -6.94 7.99 1.79
C GLN A 75 -5.83 7.82 0.75
N LEU A 76 -5.35 6.59 0.55
CA LEU A 76 -4.34 6.30 -0.46
C LEU A 76 -4.85 6.63 -1.86
N ALA A 77 -6.09 6.25 -2.19
CA ALA A 77 -6.72 6.61 -3.47
C ALA A 77 -6.74 8.13 -3.66
N VAL A 78 -7.21 8.89 -2.67
CA VAL A 78 -7.25 10.37 -2.74
C VAL A 78 -5.86 11.00 -2.87
N ILE A 79 -4.83 10.43 -2.24
CA ILE A 79 -3.46 10.95 -2.32
C ILE A 79 -2.88 10.84 -3.75
N PHE A 80 -3.23 9.77 -4.48
CA PHE A 80 -2.69 9.52 -5.81
C PHE A 80 -3.64 9.92 -6.95
N GLN A 81 -4.93 10.07 -6.66
CA GLN A 81 -5.92 10.59 -7.59
C GLN A 81 -5.77 12.12 -7.66
N LYS A 82 -4.93 12.59 -8.58
CA LYS A 82 -4.78 14.01 -8.91
C LYS A 82 -5.83 14.46 -9.92
#